data_AF-A0A1M3E193-F1
#
_entry.id   AF-A0A1M3E193-F1
#
_cell.length_a   1.000
_cell.length_b   1.000
_cell.length_c   1.000
_cell.angle_alpha   90.00
_cell.angle_beta   90.00
_cell.angle_gamma   90.00
#
_symmetry.space_group_name_H-M   'P 1'
#
loop_
_entity.id
_entity.type
_entity.pdbx_description
1 polymer ?
#
loop_
_entity_poly.entity_id
_entity_poly.type
_entity_poly.pdbx_seq_one_letter_code
_entity_poly.pdbx_strand_id
1 'polypeptide(L)' 'MVFRQNADQNRTSNDLSTLQLALTNFKLVKINYHSPETNETTERTIEPFAMYSTQDNWLLIAFCLLRKDFRTFRLD' A
#
# COMPACT_ATOMS: atom_id res chain seq x y z
N MET A 1 18.94 23.81 4.13
CA MET A 1 17.95 22.74 4.33
C MET A 1 18.10 21.77 3.18
N VAL A 2 18.68 20.59 3.41
CA VAL A 2 19.02 19.63 2.34
C VAL A 2 17.76 18.84 2.01
N PHE A 3 17.12 19.18 0.89
CA PHE A 3 16.04 18.38 0.34
C PHE A 3 16.67 17.12 -0.25
N ARG A 4 16.66 16.02 0.51
CA ARG A 4 16.91 14.69 -0.05
C ARG A 4 15.73 14.38 -0.97
N GLN A 5 15.90 14.61 -2.27
CA GLN A 5 15.00 14.08 -3.29
C GLN A 5 15.14 12.56 -3.25
N ASN A 6 14.22 11.92 -2.53
CA ASN A 6 14.04 10.47 -2.57
C ASN A 6 13.67 10.10 -4.01
N ALA A 7 14.54 9.33 -4.66
CA ALA A 7 14.30 8.72 -5.98
C ALA A 7 13.06 7.79 -6.01
N ASP A 8 12.38 7.63 -4.87
CA ASP A 8 11.16 6.85 -4.68
C ASP A 8 9.91 7.52 -5.27
N GLN A 9 9.86 8.86 -5.35
CA GLN A 9 8.65 9.61 -5.74
C GLN A 9 8.05 9.21 -7.11
N ASN A 10 8.89 8.74 -8.05
CA ASN A 10 8.40 8.26 -9.36
C ASN A 10 7.78 6.85 -9.29
N ARG A 11 8.24 5.99 -8.38
CA ARG A 11 7.62 4.67 -8.13
C ARG A 11 6.32 4.86 -7.34
N THR A 12 6.38 5.62 -6.24
CA THR A 12 5.20 5.92 -5.42
C THR A 12 4.06 6.50 -6.27
N SER A 13 4.35 7.41 -7.21
CA SER A 13 3.33 8.00 -8.09
C SER A 13 2.62 6.98 -8.99
N ASN A 14 3.35 6.01 -9.55
CA ASN A 14 2.78 4.98 -10.42
C ASN A 14 2.00 3.92 -9.63
N ASP A 15 2.49 3.56 -8.45
CA ASP A 15 1.81 2.67 -7.53
C ASP A 15 0.52 3.31 -6.98
N LEU A 16 0.56 4.60 -6.62
CA LEU A 16 -0.61 5.35 -6.17
C LEU A 16 -1.67 5.47 -7.26
N SER A 17 -1.28 5.73 -8.51
CA SER A 17 -2.22 5.79 -9.64
C SER A 17 -2.89 4.43 -9.89
N THR A 18 -2.12 3.36 -9.79
CA THR A 18 -2.63 1.98 -9.91
C THR A 18 -3.57 1.62 -8.77
N LEU A 19 -3.23 2.01 -7.54
CA LEU A 19 -4.06 1.84 -6.34
C LEU A 19 -5.36 2.64 -6.42
N GLN A 20 -5.32 3.90 -6.86
CA GLN A 20 -6.49 4.73 -7.08
C GLN A 20 -7.41 4.13 -8.16
N LEU A 21 -6.84 3.62 -9.26
CA LEU A 21 -7.60 2.95 -10.30
C LEU A 21 -8.23 1.65 -9.76
N ALA A 22 -7.49 0.86 -9.00
CA ALA A 22 -7.99 -0.37 -8.39
C ALA A 22 -9.12 -0.08 -7.38
N LEU A 23 -8.96 0.95 -6.53
CA LEU A 23 -9.98 1.46 -5.62
C LEU A 23 -11.25 1.87 -6.39
N THR A 24 -11.12 2.68 -7.44
CA THR A 24 -12.25 3.18 -8.24
C THR A 24 -12.99 2.04 -8.96
N ASN A 25 -12.26 0.98 -9.34
CA ASN A 25 -12.82 -0.18 -10.02
C ASN A 25 -13.16 -1.34 -9.08
N PHE A 26 -13.08 -1.15 -7.75
CA PHE A 26 -13.27 -2.21 -6.75
C PHE A 26 -12.50 -3.49 -7.08
N LYS A 27 -11.28 -3.34 -7.59
CA LYS A 27 -10.41 -4.45 -7.96
C LYS A 27 -9.55 -4.88 -6.78
N LEU A 28 -9.39 -6.20 -6.67
CA LEU A 28 -8.42 -6.80 -5.76
C LEU A 28 -7.01 -6.38 -6.15
N VAL A 29 -6.23 -5.95 -5.16
CA VAL A 29 -4.83 -5.56 -5.32
C VAL A 29 -3.96 -6.62 -4.70
N LYS A 30 -2.93 -7.06 -5.43
CA LYS A 30 -1.88 -7.91 -4.89
C LYS A 30 -0.73 -7.04 -4.45
N ILE A 31 -0.37 -7.15 -3.18
CA ILE A 31 0.78 -6.44 -2.61
C ILE A 31 1.83 -7.44 -2.16
N ASN A 32 3.10 -7.11 -2.37
CA ASN A 32 4.22 -7.83 -1.79
C ASN A 32 4.57 -7.13 -0.48
N TYR A 33 4.12 -7.70 0.64
CA TYR A 33 4.36 -7.13 1.95
C TYR A 33 5.57 -7.80 2.60
N HIS A 34 6.59 -7.00 2.90
CA HIS A 34 7.73 -7.45 3.68
C HIS A 34 7.35 -7.46 5.16
N SER A 35 7.30 -8.65 5.77
CA SER A 35 6.98 -8.79 7.18
C SER A 35 8.25 -8.54 8.00
N PRO A 36 8.33 -7.47 8.82
CA PRO A 36 9.53 -7.19 9.62
C PRO A 36 9.80 -8.27 10.67
N GLU A 37 8.78 -9.05 11.07
CA GLU A 37 8.92 -10.14 12.04
C GLU A 37 9.61 -11.39 11.48
N THR A 38 9.39 -11.73 10.21
CA THR A 38 9.93 -12.95 9.60
C THR A 38 11.01 -12.68 8.55
N ASN A 39 11.22 -11.40 8.19
CA ASN A 39 12.10 -10.97 7.11
C ASN A 39 11.78 -11.64 5.76
N GLU A 40 10.50 -12.02 5.58
CA GLU A 40 9.98 -12.65 4.38
C GLU A 40 9.03 -11.69 3.65
N THR A 41 9.17 -11.67 2.32
CA THR A 41 8.22 -11.01 1.43
C THR A 41 7.10 -11.98 1.11
N THR A 42 5.88 -11.67 1.54
CA THR A 42 4.70 -12.47 1.22
C THR A 42 3.81 -11.72 0.24
N GLU A 43 3.39 -12.38 -0.84
CA GLU A 43 2.32 -11.86 -1.70
C GLU A 43 0.97 -11.98 -0.96
N ARG A 44 0.25 -10.87 -0.84
CA ARG A 44 -1.08 -10.83 -0.21
C ARG A 44 -2.07 -10.17 -1.16
N THR A 45 -3.17 -10.85 -1.41
CA THR A 45 -4.33 -10.25 -2.08
C THR A 45 -5.16 -9.51 -1.05
N ILE A 46 -5.34 -8.22 -1.28
CA ILE A 46 -6.12 -7.32 -0.43
C ILE A 46 -7.17 -6.61 -1.26
N GLU A 47 -8.32 -6.35 -0.66
CA GLU A 47 -9.35 -5.52 -1.25
C GLU A 47 -9.22 -4.11 -0.68
N PRO A 48 -8.71 -3.14 -1.46
CA PRO A 48 -8.50 -1.78 -0.96
C PRO A 48 -9.86 -1.13 -0.70
N PHE A 49 -10.03 -0.60 0.52
CA PHE A 49 -11.29 0.00 0.96
C PHE A 49 -11.18 1.52 1.04
N ALA A 50 -10.10 2.03 1.63
CA ALA A 50 -9.86 3.46 1.75
C ALA A 50 -8.36 3.76 1.81
N MET A 51 -7.95 4.91 1.30
CA MET A 51 -6.57 5.38 1.35
C MET A 51 -6.54 6.77 1.97
N TYR A 52 -5.69 6.96 2.98
CA TYR A 52 -5.53 8.20 3.73
C TYR A 52 -4.08 8.65 3.67
N SER A 53 -3.84 9.89 3.28
CA SER A 53 -2.55 10.53 3.50
C SER A 53 -2.53 11.16 4.89
N THR A 54 -1.55 10.77 5.69
CA THR A 54 -1.15 11.50 6.89
C THR A 54 0.04 12.40 6.53
N GLN A 55 0.39 13.37 7.38
CA GLN A 55 1.42 14.38 7.10
C GLN A 55 2.77 13.82 6.62
N ASP A 56 3.08 12.57 6.93
CA ASP A 56 4.35 11.92 6.59
C ASP A 56 4.18 10.57 5.87
N ASN A 57 2.98 9.98 5.81
CA ASN A 57 2.81 8.57 5.38
C ASN A 57 1.44 8.33 4.71
N TRP A 58 1.41 7.43 3.73
CA TRP A 58 0.16 6.93 3.15
C TRP A 58 -0.30 5.65 3.86
N LEU A 59 -1.55 5.66 4.31
CA LEU A 59 -2.22 4.54 4.96
C LEU A 59 -3.28 3.98 4.01
N LEU A 60 -3.15 2.71 3.66
CA LEU A 60 -4.13 1.96 2.89
C LEU A 60 -4.89 1.02 3.84
N ILE A 61 -6.18 1.26 4.02
CA ILE A 61 -7.08 0.33 4.70
C ILE A 61 -7.60 -0.64 3.65
N ALA A 62 -7.35 -1.94 3.88
CA ALA A 62 -7.77 -2.98 2.96
C ALA A 62 -8.18 -4.26 3.68
N PHE A 63 -9.13 -4.99 3.10
CA PHE A 63 -9.55 -6.29 3.62
C PHE A 63 -8.62 -7.39 3.11
N CYS A 64 -7.95 -8.08 4.02
CA CYS A 64 -7.05 -9.17 3.65
C CYS A 64 -7.85 -10.46 3.47
N LEU A 65 -7.96 -10.93 2.22
CA LEU A 65 -8.71 -12.16 1.91
C LEU A 65 -8.11 -13.42 2.56
N LEU A 66 -6.78 -13.45 2.73
CA LEU A 66 -6.08 -14.60 3.33
C LEU A 66 -6.48 -14.83 4.78
N ARG A 67 -6.62 -13.75 5.56
CA ARG A 67 -6.99 -13.81 6.99
C ARG A 67 -8.46 -13.45 7.24
N LYS A 68 -9.19 -13.00 6.21
CA LYS A 68 -10.56 -12.47 6.27
C LYS A 68 -10.71 -11.37 7.33
N ASP A 69 -9.77 -10.43 7.34
CA ASP A 69 -9.67 -9.39 8.37
C ASP A 69 -9.24 -8.05 7.77
N PHE A 70 -9.71 -6.94 8.35
CA PHE A 70 -9.33 -5.58 7.91
C PHE A 70 -7.97 -5.20 8.47
N ARG A 71 -7.04 -4.82 7.59
CA ARG A 71 -5.71 -4.38 7.98
C ARG A 71 -5.34 -3.06 7.33
N THR A 72 -4.56 -2.28 8.07
CA THR A 72 -3.95 -1.06 7.57
C THR A 72 -2.54 -1.38 7.10
N PHE A 73 -2.25 -1.01 5.86
CA PHE A 73 -0.94 -1.13 5.23
C PHE A 73 -0.35 0.27 5.11
N ARG A 74 0.89 0.44 5.58
CA ARG A 74 1.65 1.67 5.39
C ARG A 74 2.40 1.56 4.07
N LEU A 75 2.24 2.55 3.21
CA LEU A 75 2.96 2.70 1.93
C LEU A 75 4.18 3.62 2.11
N ASP A 76 4.94 3.39 3.20
CA ASP A 76 6.24 4.05 3.43
C ASP A 76 7.28 3.58 2.40
#